data_AF-A0A8D8Q005-F1
#
_entry.id   AF-A0A8D8Q005-F1
#
_cell.length_a   1.000
_cell.length_b   1.000
_cell.length_c   1.000
_cell.angle_alpha   90.00
_cell.angle_beta   90.00
_cell.angle_gamma   90.00
#
_symmetry.space_group_name_H-M   'P 1'
#
loop_
_entity.id
_entity.type
_entity.pdbx_description
1 polymer ?
#
loop_
_entity_poly.entity_id
_entity_poly.type
_entity_poly.pdbx_seq_one_letter_code
_entity_poly.pdbx_strand_id
1 'polypeptide(L)'
;YLFFLQNCYRQFDSYIIKKNKFSIHKQIQIICKPIPVNFLNLYKESLFFLGFIFFKKDNWKSPLLGAKGIGYECLYNRIEISQITLFNFFGNKKIFKTVLEITYGLERIKVN
;
A
#
# COMPACT_ATOMS: atom_id res chain seq x y z
N TYR A 1 8.13 -10.46 -10.26
CA TYR A 1 7.27 -9.37 -9.77
C TYR A 1 5.84 -9.76 -10.07
N LEU A 2 4.92 -9.56 -9.12
CA LEU A 2 3.49 -9.73 -9.38
C LEU A 2 2.85 -8.35 -9.41
N PHE A 3 2.04 -8.12 -10.43
CA PHE A 3 1.24 -6.91 -10.61
C PHE A 3 -0.17 -7.37 -10.96
N PHE A 4 -1.16 -6.96 -10.18
CA PHE A 4 -2.55 -7.33 -10.46
C PHE A 4 -3.53 -6.31 -9.91
N LEU A 5 -4.72 -6.27 -10.52
CA LEU A 5 -5.86 -5.54 -10.02
C LEU A 5 -6.59 -6.40 -8.99
N GLN A 6 -6.90 -5.84 -7.83
CA GLN A 6 -7.68 -6.50 -6.79
C GLN A 6 -8.95 -5.70 -6.51
N ASN A 7 -10.12 -6.34 -6.64
CA ASN A 7 -11.36 -5.80 -6.12
C ASN A 7 -11.39 -6.07 -4.61
N CYS A 8 -11.51 -5.02 -3.80
CA CYS A 8 -11.48 -5.10 -2.35
C CYS A 8 -12.85 -4.75 -1.77
N TYR A 9 -13.27 -5.54 -0.79
CA TYR A 9 -14.44 -5.26 0.05
C TYR A 9 -14.01 -5.10 1.51
N ARG A 10 -14.34 -3.95 2.10
CA ARG A 10 -14.10 -3.64 3.52
C ARG A 10 -15.43 -3.27 4.16
N GLN A 11 -16.06 -4.25 4.80
CA GLN A 11 -17.36 -4.08 5.43
C GLN A 11 -17.37 -2.95 6.47
N PHE A 12 -16.32 -2.79 7.28
CA PHE A 12 -16.28 -1.72 8.28
C PHE A 12 -16.30 -0.30 7.69
N ASP A 13 -15.81 -0.13 6.46
CA ASP A 13 -15.83 1.18 5.80
C ASP A 13 -17.24 1.54 5.28
N SER A 14 -18.19 0.58 5.19
CA SER A 14 -19.58 0.89 4.81
C SER A 14 -20.34 1.65 5.89
N TYR A 15 -19.96 1.49 7.16
CA TYR A 15 -20.60 2.17 8.28
C TYR A 15 -20.10 3.63 8.47
N ILE A 16 -19.07 4.06 7.74
CA ILE A 16 -18.46 5.39 7.91
C ILE A 16 -18.64 6.19 6.62
N ILE A 17 -19.60 7.11 6.63
CA ILE A 17 -19.87 8.01 5.51
C ILE A 17 -18.83 9.14 5.52
N LYS A 18 -17.76 8.99 4.74
CA LYS A 18 -16.77 10.03 4.46
C LYS A 18 -16.45 10.03 2.96
N LYS A 19 -16.26 11.22 2.37
CA LYS A 19 -16.05 11.41 0.92
C LYS A 19 -14.94 10.53 0.30
N ASN A 20 -13.95 10.12 1.07
CA ASN A 20 -12.78 9.34 0.60
C ASN A 20 -12.73 7.91 1.19
N LYS A 21 -13.83 7.42 1.77
CA LYS A 21 -13.98 6.04 2.25
C LYS A 21 -14.96 5.28 1.37
N PHE A 22 -14.51 4.11 0.92
CA PHE A 22 -15.25 3.25 -0.01
C PHE A 22 -15.27 1.83 0.55
N SER A 23 -16.47 1.27 0.74
CA SER A 23 -16.64 -0.13 1.16
C SER A 23 -16.23 -1.12 0.08
N ILE A 24 -16.44 -0.76 -1.19
CA ILE A 24 -15.96 -1.48 -2.37
C ILE A 24 -15.01 -0.54 -3.11
N HIS A 25 -13.78 -0.98 -3.36
CA HIS A 25 -12.78 -0.20 -4.08
C HIS A 25 -11.78 -1.10 -4.80
N LYS A 26 -11.05 -0.53 -5.74
CA LYS A 26 -10.05 -1.22 -6.54
C LYS A 26 -8.65 -0.85 -6.09
N GLN A 27 -7.82 -1.87 -5.98
CA GLN A 27 -6.42 -1.71 -5.69
C GLN A 27 -5.57 -2.24 -6.83
N ILE A 28 -4.45 -1.55 -7.09
CA ILE A 28 -3.33 -2.15 -7.81
C ILE A 28 -2.36 -2.67 -6.78
N GLN A 29 -2.04 -3.95 -6.88
CA GLN A 29 -1.13 -4.65 -6.00
C GLN A 29 0.15 -4.95 -6.73
N ILE A 30 1.26 -4.56 -6.12
CA ILE A 30 2.60 -4.89 -6.57
C ILE A 30 3.29 -5.68 -5.47
N ILE A 31 3.78 -6.87 -5.80
CA ILE A 31 4.61 -7.68 -4.92
C ILE A 31 5.97 -7.92 -5.58
N CYS A 32 7.03 -7.50 -4.89
CA CYS A 32 8.41 -7.57 -5.36
C CYS A 32 9.29 -8.37 -4.40
N LYS A 33 9.92 -9.41 -4.97
CA LYS A 33 10.96 -10.22 -4.33
C LYS A 33 11.88 -10.76 -5.45
N PRO A 34 13.16 -10.37 -5.54
CA PRO A 34 13.84 -9.39 -4.68
C PRO A 34 13.31 -7.97 -4.85
N ILE A 35 13.68 -7.09 -3.94
CA ILE A 35 13.30 -5.68 -3.96
C ILE A 35 14.29 -4.93 -4.86
N PRO A 36 13.82 -4.19 -5.88
CA PRO A 36 14.70 -3.34 -6.70
C PRO A 36 15.39 -2.28 -5.84
N VAL A 37 16.69 -2.04 -6.05
CA VAL A 37 17.45 -1.03 -5.28
C VAL A 37 16.85 0.37 -5.45
N ASN A 38 16.31 0.66 -6.63
CA ASN A 38 15.67 1.93 -6.98
C ASN A 38 14.13 1.89 -6.85
N PHE A 39 13.53 0.96 -6.08
CA PHE A 39 12.07 0.82 -6.02
C PHE A 39 11.36 2.12 -5.62
N LEU A 40 11.96 2.94 -4.75
CA LEU A 40 11.37 4.20 -4.32
C LEU A 40 11.33 5.24 -5.46
N ASN A 41 12.32 5.22 -6.36
CA ASN A 41 12.32 6.09 -7.54
C ASN A 41 11.25 5.62 -8.53
N LEU A 42 11.18 4.32 -8.80
CA LEU A 42 10.13 3.73 -9.66
C LEU A 42 8.72 4.05 -9.11
N TYR A 43 8.54 3.98 -7.79
CA TYR A 43 7.30 4.37 -7.13
C TYR A 43 6.97 5.85 -7.37
N LYS A 44 7.92 6.75 -7.12
CA LYS A 44 7.71 8.20 -7.32
C LYS A 44 7.44 8.54 -8.79
N GLU A 45 8.16 7.91 -9.72
CA GLU A 45 7.96 8.06 -11.16
C GLU A 45 6.56 7.61 -11.57
N SER A 46 6.05 6.50 -11.01
CA SER A 46 4.70 6.02 -11.30
C SER A 46 3.58 6.99 -10.86
N LEU A 47 3.89 7.93 -9.97
CA LEU A 47 2.98 8.96 -9.47
C LEU A 47 3.41 10.37 -9.85
N PHE A 48 4.32 10.52 -10.82
CA PHE A 48 4.89 11.82 -11.20
C PHE A 48 3.80 12.84 -11.58
N PHE A 49 2.71 12.38 -12.19
CA PHE A 49 1.57 13.23 -12.59
C PHE A 49 0.81 13.86 -11.41
N LEU A 50 0.91 13.31 -10.19
CA LEU A 50 0.30 13.89 -8.99
C LEU A 50 1.20 14.96 -8.34
N GLY A 51 2.51 14.97 -8.64
CA GLY A 51 3.47 15.85 -7.98
C GLY A 51 3.98 15.29 -6.64
N PHE A 52 4.07 16.14 -5.61
CA PHE A 52 4.74 15.77 -4.36
C PHE A 52 3.93 14.78 -3.50
N ILE A 53 4.55 13.65 -3.18
CA ILE A 53 3.98 12.61 -2.30
C ILE A 53 4.68 12.66 -0.93
N PHE A 54 3.89 12.79 0.13
CA PHE A 54 4.38 12.74 1.51
C PHE A 54 4.38 11.31 2.05
N PHE A 55 5.49 10.86 2.62
CA PHE A 55 5.62 9.51 3.19
C PHE A 55 5.51 9.59 4.72
N LYS A 56 4.39 9.10 5.25
CA LYS A 56 4.16 9.01 6.69
C LYS A 56 4.47 7.59 7.14
N LYS A 57 5.43 7.43 8.05
CA LYS A 57 5.78 6.11 8.59
C LYS A 57 4.60 5.54 9.37
N ASP A 58 4.20 4.32 9.01
CA ASP A 58 3.17 3.54 9.68
C ASP A 58 3.64 2.08 9.79
N ASN A 59 4.13 1.68 10.97
CA ASN A 59 4.67 0.34 11.15
C ASN A 59 3.54 -0.69 11.11
N TRP A 60 3.40 -1.39 9.99
CA TRP A 60 2.33 -2.36 9.78
C TRP A 60 2.54 -3.64 10.60
N LYS A 61 1.48 -4.06 11.29
CA LYS A 61 1.41 -5.33 12.02
C LYS A 61 0.06 -5.98 11.78
N SER A 62 0.05 -7.25 11.41
CA SER A 62 -1.14 -8.10 11.48
C SER A 62 -0.89 -9.23 12.47
N PRO A 63 -1.43 -9.13 13.70
CA PRO A 63 -1.30 -10.17 14.72
C PRO A 63 -1.85 -11.52 14.25
N LEU A 64 -3.00 -11.52 13.57
CA LEU A 64 -3.66 -12.72 13.06
C LEU A 64 -2.83 -13.48 12.02
N LEU A 65 -2.10 -12.77 11.16
CA LEU A 65 -1.23 -13.37 10.14
C LEU A 65 0.20 -13.63 10.64
N GLY A 66 0.51 -13.25 11.90
CA GLY A 66 1.87 -13.31 12.44
C GLY A 66 2.86 -12.51 11.59
N ALA A 67 2.39 -11.44 10.95
CA ALA A 67 3.13 -10.68 9.95
C ALA A 67 3.45 -9.28 10.49
N LYS A 68 4.70 -8.85 10.31
CA LYS A 68 5.21 -7.55 10.74
C LYS A 68 6.12 -6.98 9.67
N GLY A 69 5.99 -5.69 9.44
CA GLY A 69 6.77 -4.98 8.44
C GLY A 69 6.99 -3.51 8.78
N ILE A 70 7.93 -2.90 8.08
CA ILE A 70 8.06 -1.44 8.05
C ILE A 70 7.10 -0.95 6.97
N GLY A 71 6.19 -0.05 7.32
CA GLY A 71 5.22 0.49 6.38
C GLY A 71 5.29 2.01 6.26
N TYR A 72 4.78 2.49 5.14
CA TYR A 72 4.59 3.92 4.87
C TYR A 72 3.22 4.13 4.24
N GLU A 73 2.42 4.99 4.85
CA GLU A 73 1.28 5.63 4.21
C GLU A 73 1.81 6.71 3.26
N CYS A 74 1.39 6.68 2.00
CA CYS A 74 1.79 7.65 1.00
C CYS A 74 0.62 8.60 0.73
N LEU A 75 0.83 9.88 1.03
CA LEU A 75 -0.21 10.89 1.01
C LEU A 75 -0.02 11.89 -0.13
N TYR A 76 -1.12 12.19 -0.80
CA TYR A 76 -1.27 13.31 -1.72
C TYR A 76 -2.41 14.20 -1.24
N ASN A 77 -2.20 15.52 -1.15
CA ASN A 77 -3.18 16.47 -0.61
C ASN A 77 -3.83 16.02 0.71
N ARG A 78 -3.01 15.47 1.63
CA ARG A 78 -3.42 14.93 2.94
C ARG A 78 -4.34 13.70 2.89
N ILE A 79 -4.52 13.10 1.71
CA ILE A 79 -5.27 11.87 1.50
C ILE A 79 -4.27 10.76 1.21
N GLU A 80 -4.37 9.65 1.94
CA GLU A 80 -3.61 8.45 1.66
C GLU A 80 -4.06 7.85 0.31
N ILE A 81 -3.15 7.75 -0.65
CA ILE A 81 -3.42 7.21 -1.98
C ILE A 81 -2.78 5.84 -2.21
N SER A 82 -1.80 5.47 -1.38
CA SER A 82 -1.05 4.23 -1.51
C SER A 82 -0.38 3.84 -0.19
N GLN A 83 -0.08 2.55 -0.03
CA GLN A 83 0.64 2.00 1.10
C GLN A 83 1.84 1.19 0.59
N ILE A 84 3.01 1.40 1.20
CA ILE A 84 4.22 0.62 0.97
C ILE A 84 4.48 -0.22 2.21
N THR A 85 4.68 -1.53 2.05
CA THR A 85 4.96 -2.45 3.16
C THR A 85 6.18 -3.32 2.84
N LEU A 86 7.16 -3.31 3.74
CA LEU A 86 8.31 -4.21 3.72
C LEU A 86 8.09 -5.34 4.72
N PHE A 87 7.66 -6.50 4.26
CA PHE A 87 7.40 -7.66 5.10
C PHE A 87 8.70 -8.35 5.50
N ASN A 88 8.94 -8.45 6.81
CA ASN A 88 10.10 -9.15 7.37
C ASN A 88 9.69 -10.44 8.11
N PHE A 89 8.40 -10.58 8.43
CA PHE A 89 7.83 -11.73 9.13
C PHE A 89 6.55 -12.18 8.43
N PHE A 90 6.34 -13.50 8.36
CA PHE A 90 5.11 -14.12 7.90
C PHE A 90 4.87 -15.40 8.70
N GLY A 91 3.64 -15.63 9.18
CA GLY A 91 3.32 -16.82 9.98
C GLY A 91 4.18 -16.98 11.23
N ASN A 92 4.48 -15.88 11.92
CA ASN A 92 5.38 -15.81 13.08
C ASN A 92 6.84 -16.25 12.82
N LYS A 93 7.24 -16.39 11.56
CA LYS A 93 8.62 -16.71 11.18
C LYS A 93 9.25 -15.54 10.44
N LYS A 94 10.51 -15.24 10.76
CA LYS A 94 11.30 -14.29 9.98
C LYS A 94 11.52 -14.88 8.60
N ILE A 95 11.16 -14.13 7.56
CA ILE A 95 11.39 -14.59 6.20
C ILE A 95 12.84 -14.30 5.80
N PHE A 96 13.45 -15.22 5.04
CA PHE A 96 14.87 -15.12 4.67
C PHE A 96 15.19 -13.90 3.80
N LYS A 97 14.24 -13.47 2.95
CA LYS A 97 14.35 -12.26 2.13
C LYS A 97 13.09 -11.42 2.30
N THR A 98 13.26 -10.14 2.64
CA THR A 98 12.15 -9.17 2.72
C THR A 98 11.37 -9.13 1.41
N VAL A 99 10.06 -8.95 1.52
CA VAL A 99 9.15 -8.79 0.38
C VAL A 99 8.62 -7.36 0.43
N LEU A 100 8.71 -6.66 -0.70
CA LEU A 100 8.07 -5.36 -0.87
C LEU A 100 6.65 -5.59 -1.40
N GLU A 101 5.69 -4.95 -0.76
CA GLU A 101 4.34 -4.74 -1.26
C GLU A 101 4.12 -3.24 -1.48
N ILE A 102 3.53 -2.89 -2.62
CA ILE A 102 2.98 -1.55 -2.87
C ILE A 102 1.53 -1.72 -3.27
N THR A 103 0.65 -1.02 -2.58
CA THR A 103 -0.79 -1.05 -2.80
C THR A 103 -1.26 0.36 -3.17
N TYR A 104 -1.88 0.53 -4.35
CA TYR A 104 -2.45 1.82 -4.78
C TYR A 104 -3.97 1.80 -4.65
N GLY A 105 -4.56 2.85 -4.09
CA GLY A 105 -6.02 3.03 -4.04
C GLY A 105 -6.49 3.82 -5.27
N LEU A 106 -7.07 3.12 -6.26
CA LEU A 106 -7.37 3.71 -7.55
C LEU A 106 -8.40 4.83 -7.50
N GLU A 107 -9.44 4.68 -6.68
CA GLU A 107 -10.49 5.69 -6.54
C GLU A 107 -9.94 7.01 -6.00
N ARG A 108 -8.93 6.95 -5.12
CA ARG A 108 -8.31 8.15 -4.53
C ARG A 108 -7.30 8.81 -5.47
N ILE A 109 -6.67 8.02 -6.35
CA ILE A 109 -5.76 8.52 -7.39
C ILE A 109 -6.55 9.15 -8.54
N LYS A 110 -7.68 8.56 -8.96
CA LYS A 110 -8.49 9.03 -10.11
C LYS A 110 -9.27 10.32 -9.82
N VAL A 111 -9.65 10.55 -8.57
CA VAL A 111 -10.50 11.70 -8.18
C VAL A 111 -9.70 13.00 -8.05
N ASN A 112 -8.37 12.94 -8.18
CA ASN A 112 -7.46 14.07 -8.13
C ASN A 112 -6.73 14.25 -9.46
#